data_AF-A0A950VC20-F1
#
_entry.id   AF-A0A950VC20-F1
#
_cell.length_a   1.000
_cell.length_b   1.000
_cell.length_c   1.000
_cell.angle_alpha   90.00
_cell.angle_beta   90.00
_cell.angle_gamma   90.00
#
_symmetry.space_group_name_H-M   'P 1'
#
loop_
_entity.id
_entity.type
_entity.pdbx_description
1 polymer ?
#
loop_
_entity_poly.entity_id
_entity_poly.type
_entity_poly.pdbx_seq_one_letter_code
_entity_poly.pdbx_strand_id
1 'polypeptide(L)'
;MGRIGRIVFVISLIAALYPAMAQAPPPSPAPAGRAPRPIPPARDPNTPGYVKAKELPDGELPPPTADGNFIIGPTHNPVPEMTAKEGVPQGTIRELTMESKDSKLYPGIAREPGTFGTPDPNDPAKLVVTTSHAAPYTRRVAVYVPKQYVPSTVAPFIVGADGPDRMLFPALDNLIAEKKVPVMVAISIGNGSGDAQGSQRGLEYDTMSG
;
A
#
# COMPACT_ATOMS: atom_id res chain seq x y z
N MET A 1 -19.17 -89.34 22.48
CA MET A 1 -17.71 -89.29 22.68
C MET A 1 -17.02 -88.97 21.36
N GLY A 2 -16.34 -87.83 21.25
CA GLY A 2 -15.68 -87.44 20.00
C GLY A 2 -14.82 -86.18 20.14
N ARG A 3 -13.59 -86.41 20.62
CA ARG A 3 -12.32 -85.66 20.47
C ARG A 3 -12.33 -84.13 20.23
N ILE A 4 -11.73 -83.46 21.21
CA ILE A 4 -11.24 -82.08 21.23
C ILE A 4 -10.11 -81.89 20.20
N GLY A 5 -10.26 -80.95 19.28
CA GLY A 5 -9.20 -80.39 18.45
C GLY A 5 -8.97 -78.93 18.82
N ARG A 6 -7.76 -78.60 19.30
CA ARG A 6 -7.32 -77.23 19.57
C ARG A 6 -7.09 -76.50 18.24
N ILE A 7 -7.73 -75.35 18.04
CA ILE A 7 -7.39 -74.39 16.99
C ILE A 7 -6.95 -73.09 17.66
N VAL A 8 -5.73 -72.68 17.33
CA VAL A 8 -5.08 -71.43 17.74
C VAL A 8 -5.76 -70.28 16.98
N PHE A 9 -6.29 -69.30 17.71
CA PHE A 9 -6.91 -68.11 17.13
C PHE A 9 -5.84 -67.05 16.88
N VAL A 10 -5.53 -66.79 15.60
CA VAL A 10 -4.71 -65.66 15.16
C VAL A 10 -5.62 -64.44 15.08
N ILE A 11 -5.42 -63.47 15.98
CA ILE A 11 -6.14 -62.19 15.95
C ILE A 11 -5.47 -61.31 14.89
N SER A 12 -6.09 -61.22 13.70
CA SER A 12 -5.78 -60.17 12.73
C SER A 12 -6.62 -58.95 13.07
N LEU A 13 -5.98 -57.89 13.58
CA LEU A 13 -6.61 -56.60 13.84
C LEU A 13 -6.63 -55.79 12.54
N ILE A 14 -7.77 -55.77 11.85
CA ILE A 14 -8.06 -54.80 10.78
C ILE A 14 -9.08 -53.82 11.35
N ALA A 15 -8.66 -52.57 11.57
CA ALA A 15 -9.56 -51.46 11.84
C ALA A 15 -9.13 -50.25 10.98
N ALA A 16 -10.10 -49.75 10.24
CA ALA A 16 -9.97 -48.88 9.08
C ALA A 16 -9.40 -47.49 9.39
N LEU A 17 -8.49 -47.02 8.52
CA LEU A 17 -8.22 -45.58 8.39
C LEU A 17 -9.42 -44.93 7.70
N TYR A 18 -10.20 -44.17 8.46
CA TYR A 18 -11.10 -43.17 7.90
C TYR A 18 -10.27 -41.93 7.55
N PRO A 19 -10.31 -41.41 6.31
CA PRO A 19 -9.73 -40.10 6.05
C PRO A 19 -10.57 -39.05 6.79
N ALA A 20 -9.96 -38.38 7.75
CA ALA A 20 -10.54 -37.19 8.35
C ALA A 20 -10.62 -36.10 7.26
N MET A 21 -11.83 -35.83 6.77
CA MET A 21 -12.07 -34.65 5.95
C MET A 21 -11.89 -33.43 6.86
N ALA A 22 -10.83 -32.66 6.64
CA ALA A 22 -10.68 -31.34 7.23
C ALA A 22 -11.83 -30.47 6.70
N GLN A 23 -12.81 -30.15 7.56
CA GLN A 23 -13.80 -29.14 7.25
C GLN A 23 -13.09 -27.78 7.20
N ALA A 24 -13.03 -27.19 6.02
CA ALA A 24 -12.64 -25.79 5.90
C ALA A 24 -13.63 -24.93 6.70
N PRO A 25 -13.16 -23.94 7.50
CA PRO A 25 -14.07 -23.03 8.19
C PRO A 25 -14.98 -22.33 7.17
N PRO A 26 -16.25 -22.05 7.52
CA PRO A 26 -17.17 -21.37 6.62
C PRO A 26 -16.58 -20.01 6.21
N PRO A 27 -16.82 -19.57 4.96
CA PRO A 27 -16.34 -18.27 4.49
C PRO A 27 -16.92 -17.18 5.39
N SER A 28 -16.04 -16.33 5.94
CA SER A 28 -16.47 -15.13 6.67
C SER A 28 -17.39 -14.29 5.77
N PRO A 29 -18.51 -13.75 6.31
CA PRO A 29 -19.38 -12.88 5.54
C PRO A 29 -18.59 -11.68 5.03
N ALA A 30 -18.79 -11.34 3.76
CA ALA A 30 -18.18 -10.18 3.13
C ALA A 30 -18.45 -8.92 3.98
N PRO A 31 -17.45 -8.06 4.23
CA PRO A 31 -17.67 -6.86 5.00
C PRO A 31 -18.77 -6.02 4.35
N ALA A 32 -19.79 -5.67 5.14
CA ALA A 32 -20.86 -4.79 4.72
C ALA A 32 -20.27 -3.52 4.07
N GLY A 33 -20.83 -3.13 2.92
CA GLY A 33 -20.38 -1.98 2.14
C GLY A 33 -20.17 -0.77 3.05
N ARG A 34 -18.93 -0.28 3.08
CA ARG A 34 -18.53 0.87 3.90
C ARG A 34 -19.41 2.06 3.51
N ALA A 35 -20.10 2.66 4.48
CA ALA A 35 -20.91 3.86 4.25
C ALA A 35 -20.08 4.92 3.50
N PRO A 36 -20.69 5.67 2.55
CA PRO A 36 -19.98 6.71 1.82
C PRO A 36 -19.37 7.69 2.81
N ARG A 37 -18.06 7.93 2.65
CA ARG A 37 -17.32 8.85 3.50
C ARG A 37 -17.95 10.25 3.35
N PRO A 38 -18.17 11.00 4.45
CA PRO A 38 -18.63 12.38 4.35
C PRO A 38 -17.71 13.17 3.42
N ILE A 39 -18.29 14.01 2.57
CA ILE A 39 -17.52 14.91 1.71
C ILE A 39 -16.77 15.87 2.66
N PRO A 40 -15.43 15.93 2.62
CA PRO A 40 -14.69 16.92 3.39
C PRO A 40 -15.19 18.33 3.05
N PRO A 41 -15.27 19.25 4.02
CA PRO A 41 -15.70 20.61 3.72
C PRO A 41 -14.78 21.24 2.67
N ALA A 42 -15.36 21.69 1.56
CA ALA A 42 -14.63 22.49 0.58
C ALA A 42 -14.30 23.85 1.23
N ARG A 43 -13.01 24.19 1.27
CA ARG A 43 -12.58 25.51 1.75
C ARG A 43 -12.71 26.51 0.62
N ASP A 44 -13.23 27.70 0.90
CA ASP A 44 -13.27 28.78 -0.09
C ASP A 44 -11.83 29.30 -0.32
N PRO A 45 -11.31 29.21 -1.56
CA PRO A 45 -9.96 29.69 -1.87
C PRO A 45 -9.79 31.21 -1.65
N ASN A 46 -10.88 31.97 -1.56
CA ASN A 46 -10.87 33.41 -1.29
C ASN A 46 -10.97 33.78 0.20
N THR A 47 -10.91 32.79 1.10
CA THR A 47 -10.99 33.02 2.56
C THR A 47 -9.90 34.02 3.02
N PRO A 48 -10.24 35.05 3.83
CA PRO A 48 -9.24 35.97 4.39
C PRO A 48 -8.10 35.23 5.09
N GLY A 49 -6.86 35.57 4.76
CA GLY A 49 -5.64 34.91 5.24
C GLY A 49 -5.03 33.91 4.27
N TYR A 50 -5.73 33.54 3.19
CA TYR A 50 -5.15 32.73 2.11
C TYR A 50 -4.28 33.60 1.20
N VAL A 51 -3.36 32.96 0.48
CA VAL A 51 -2.50 33.66 -0.48
C VAL A 51 -3.36 34.29 -1.57
N LYS A 52 -3.04 35.54 -1.96
CA LYS A 52 -3.67 36.15 -3.14
C LYS A 52 -3.32 35.31 -4.36
N ALA A 53 -4.34 34.96 -5.14
CA ALA A 53 -4.22 34.10 -6.31
C ALA A 53 -5.08 34.64 -7.46
N LYS A 54 -4.67 34.33 -8.70
CA LYS A 54 -5.44 34.63 -9.90
C LYS A 54 -6.42 33.48 -10.17
N GLU A 55 -7.70 33.79 -10.20
CA GLU A 55 -8.72 32.81 -10.60
C GLU A 55 -8.69 32.60 -12.11
N LEU A 56 -8.71 31.32 -12.52
CA LEU A 56 -8.77 30.88 -13.91
C LEU A 56 -10.17 30.31 -14.20
N PRO A 57 -10.67 30.44 -15.44
CA PRO A 57 -11.86 29.73 -15.88
C PRO A 57 -11.77 28.23 -15.62
N ASP A 58 -12.91 27.58 -15.36
CA ASP A 58 -12.96 26.14 -15.14
C ASP A 58 -12.43 25.36 -16.35
N GLY A 59 -11.60 24.34 -16.09
CA GLY A 59 -10.90 23.57 -17.12
C GLY A 59 -9.64 24.24 -17.71
N GLU A 60 -9.31 25.48 -17.35
CA GLU A 60 -8.05 26.11 -17.74
C GLU A 60 -6.92 25.80 -16.76
N LEU A 61 -5.73 25.55 -17.31
CA LEU A 61 -4.49 25.42 -16.55
C LEU A 61 -3.64 26.69 -16.70
N PRO A 62 -2.86 27.07 -15.68
CA PRO A 62 -1.91 28.17 -15.83
C PRO A 62 -0.89 27.87 -16.95
N PRO A 63 -0.40 28.89 -17.68
CA PRO A 63 0.65 28.70 -18.66
C PRO A 63 1.90 28.06 -18.04
N PRO A 64 2.57 27.11 -18.72
CA PRO A 64 3.77 26.44 -18.17
C PRO A 64 4.94 27.38 -17.87
N THR A 65 4.91 28.59 -18.43
CA THR A 65 5.95 29.63 -18.25
C THR A 65 5.52 30.73 -17.28
N ALA A 66 4.35 30.62 -16.64
CA ALA A 66 3.85 31.63 -15.73
C ALA A 66 4.09 31.22 -14.27
N ASP A 67 4.77 32.09 -13.53
CA ASP A 67 4.92 31.97 -12.08
C ASP A 67 3.77 32.67 -11.35
N GLY A 68 3.26 32.06 -10.28
CA GLY A 68 2.26 32.68 -9.42
C GLY A 68 1.33 31.69 -8.72
N ASN A 69 0.45 32.24 -7.88
CA ASN A 69 -0.64 31.47 -7.27
C ASN A 69 -1.87 31.55 -8.18
N PHE A 70 -2.45 30.40 -8.51
CA PHE A 70 -3.65 30.30 -9.33
C PHE A 70 -4.74 29.53 -8.60
N ILE A 71 -5.99 29.92 -8.82
CA ILE A 71 -7.16 29.13 -8.43
C ILE A 71 -7.65 28.46 -9.71
N ILE A 72 -7.61 27.12 -9.75
CA ILE A 72 -8.15 26.31 -10.83
C ILE A 72 -9.56 25.85 -10.48
N GLY A 73 -10.40 25.70 -11.50
CA GLY A 73 -11.78 25.26 -11.32
C GLY A 73 -11.90 23.81 -10.81
N PRO A 74 -13.09 23.40 -10.34
CA PRO A 74 -13.30 22.10 -9.72
C PRO A 74 -13.22 20.93 -10.71
N THR A 75 -13.28 21.18 -12.02
CA THR A 75 -13.32 20.11 -13.03
C THR A 75 -11.93 19.51 -13.25
N HIS A 76 -11.76 18.26 -12.80
CA HIS A 76 -10.54 17.47 -13.00
C HIS A 76 -10.91 16.13 -13.63
N ASN A 77 -10.74 16.02 -14.96
CA ASN A 77 -11.01 14.78 -15.67
C ASN A 77 -9.93 13.74 -15.34
N PRO A 78 -10.30 12.50 -14.99
CA PRO A 78 -9.32 11.43 -14.83
C PRO A 78 -8.50 11.24 -16.12
N VAL A 79 -7.19 11.18 -15.96
CA VAL A 79 -6.28 10.83 -17.06
C VAL A 79 -6.55 9.40 -17.55
N PRO A 80 -6.74 9.17 -18.87
CA PRO A 80 -7.19 7.88 -19.40
C PRO A 80 -6.27 6.70 -19.09
N GLU A 81 -4.96 6.95 -18.94
CA GLU A 81 -3.98 5.94 -18.58
C GLU A 81 -4.18 5.39 -17.17
N MET A 82 -4.86 6.09 -16.25
CA MET A 82 -5.06 5.60 -14.88
C MET A 82 -6.18 4.55 -14.77
N THR A 83 -6.84 4.21 -15.89
CA THR A 83 -7.93 3.22 -15.93
C THR A 83 -7.54 2.07 -16.86
N ALA A 84 -7.86 0.84 -16.47
CA ALA A 84 -7.64 -0.32 -17.33
C ALA A 84 -8.39 -0.17 -18.66
N LYS A 85 -7.69 -0.37 -19.78
CA LYS A 85 -8.24 -0.28 -21.14
C LYS A 85 -8.42 -1.67 -21.73
N GLU A 86 -9.50 -1.86 -22.49
CA GLU A 86 -9.73 -3.10 -23.24
C GLU A 86 -8.61 -3.31 -24.27
N GLY A 87 -8.16 -4.57 -24.43
CA GLY A 87 -7.08 -4.92 -25.36
C GLY A 87 -5.66 -4.55 -24.90
N VAL A 88 -5.49 -3.85 -23.77
CA VAL A 88 -4.18 -3.57 -23.20
C VAL A 88 -3.73 -4.75 -22.31
N PRO A 89 -2.55 -5.36 -22.57
CA PRO A 89 -2.03 -6.43 -21.73
C PRO A 89 -1.89 -5.98 -20.27
N GLN A 90 -2.50 -6.72 -19.35
CA GLN A 90 -2.49 -6.44 -17.91
C GLN A 90 -1.41 -7.25 -17.20
N GLY A 91 -0.55 -6.58 -16.44
CA GLY A 91 0.46 -7.21 -15.61
C GLY A 91 -0.10 -8.03 -14.43
N THR A 92 0.80 -8.60 -13.65
CA THR A 92 0.48 -9.38 -12.45
C THR A 92 1.03 -8.67 -11.22
N ILE A 93 0.21 -8.60 -10.16
CA ILE A 93 0.60 -8.01 -8.88
C ILE A 93 0.84 -9.14 -7.88
N ARG A 94 1.97 -9.10 -7.19
CA ARG A 94 2.31 -9.98 -6.07
C ARG A 94 2.48 -9.15 -4.81
N GLU A 95 1.63 -9.39 -3.83
CA GLU A 95 1.71 -8.73 -2.53
C GLU A 95 2.52 -9.61 -1.56
N LEU A 96 3.41 -8.98 -0.79
CA LEU A 96 4.17 -9.59 0.29
C LEU A 96 4.19 -8.66 1.50
N THR A 97 4.40 -9.25 2.68
CA THR A 97 4.62 -8.49 3.92
C THR A 97 6.10 -8.58 4.28
N MET A 98 6.71 -7.42 4.50
CA MET A 98 8.06 -7.30 5.05
C MET A 98 7.96 -6.92 6.53
N GLU A 99 8.73 -7.60 7.37
CA GLU A 99 8.87 -7.26 8.79
C GLU A 99 10.25 -6.62 9.01
N SER A 100 10.30 -5.46 9.68
CA SER A 100 11.58 -4.76 9.91
C SER A 100 12.53 -5.54 10.82
N LYS A 101 12.01 -6.49 11.61
CA LYS A 101 12.83 -7.41 12.43
C LYS A 101 13.80 -8.25 11.60
N ASP A 102 13.48 -8.48 10.33
CA ASP A 102 14.32 -9.24 9.39
C ASP A 102 15.36 -8.33 8.70
N SER A 103 15.27 -7.00 8.89
CA SER A 103 16.23 -6.03 8.37
C SER A 103 17.50 -6.03 9.21
N LYS A 104 18.65 -6.16 8.56
CA LYS A 104 19.97 -5.99 9.19
C LYS A 104 20.43 -4.54 9.24
N LEU A 105 19.75 -3.64 8.53
CA LEU A 105 20.17 -2.26 8.33
C LEU A 105 19.47 -1.27 9.25
N TYR A 106 18.20 -1.53 9.56
CA TYR A 106 17.38 -0.55 10.25
C TYR A 106 16.23 -1.24 11.03
N PRO A 107 16.19 -1.08 12.37
CA PRO A 107 15.21 -1.77 13.22
C PRO A 107 13.80 -1.19 13.13
N GLY A 108 13.68 0.11 12.81
CA GLY A 108 12.42 0.86 12.89
C GLY A 108 12.29 1.74 14.12
N ILE A 109 11.31 2.64 14.10
CA ILE A 109 10.88 3.42 15.25
C ILE A 109 9.36 3.36 15.42
N ALA A 110 8.89 3.55 16.65
CA ALA A 110 7.48 3.82 16.93
C ALA A 110 7.34 4.84 18.05
N ARG A 111 6.28 5.65 17.94
CA ARG A 111 5.82 6.54 19.01
C ARG A 111 4.82 5.80 19.90
N GLU A 112 4.92 6.02 21.21
CA GLU A 112 3.94 5.48 22.16
C GLU A 112 2.50 5.88 21.77
N PRO A 113 1.52 4.96 21.85
CA PRO A 113 0.13 5.25 21.51
C PRO A 113 -0.43 6.44 22.30
N GLY A 114 -1.17 7.32 21.62
CA GLY A 114 -1.85 8.47 22.27
C GLY A 114 -0.93 9.61 22.68
N THR A 115 0.37 9.56 22.33
CA THR A 115 1.32 10.63 22.65
C THR A 115 1.60 11.52 21.42
N PHE A 116 2.05 12.75 21.67
CA PHE A 116 2.46 13.75 20.68
C PHE A 116 3.70 14.47 21.16
N GLY A 117 4.44 15.08 20.23
CA GLY A 117 5.53 15.97 20.60
C GLY A 117 5.04 17.29 21.19
N THR A 118 5.90 17.93 21.97
CA THR A 118 5.67 19.27 22.53
C THR A 118 6.64 20.27 21.90
N PRO A 119 6.23 21.50 21.56
CA PRO A 119 7.18 22.51 21.08
C PRO A 119 8.30 22.76 22.10
N ASP A 120 9.53 22.96 21.63
CA ASP A 120 10.65 23.38 22.46
C ASP A 120 10.34 24.78 23.04
N PRO A 121 10.39 24.99 24.37
CA PRO A 121 10.08 26.29 24.97
C PRO A 121 10.98 27.44 24.47
N ASN A 122 12.19 27.11 24.00
CA ASN A 122 13.15 28.09 23.48
C ASN A 122 13.16 28.17 21.95
N ASP A 123 12.48 27.24 21.27
CA ASP A 123 12.35 27.19 19.82
C ASP A 123 11.02 26.53 19.41
N PRO A 124 9.91 27.30 19.32
CA PRO A 124 8.59 26.75 19.03
C PRO A 124 8.47 26.04 17.67
N ALA A 125 9.42 26.23 16.75
CA ALA A 125 9.46 25.54 15.46
C ALA A 125 10.01 24.10 15.59
N LYS A 126 10.71 23.81 16.69
CA LYS A 126 11.27 22.49 16.98
C LYS A 126 10.31 21.69 17.85
N LEU A 127 9.95 20.49 17.41
CA LEU A 127 9.10 19.58 18.16
C LEU A 127 9.94 18.58 18.97
N VAL A 128 9.78 18.57 20.29
CA VAL A 128 10.40 17.61 21.21
C VAL A 128 9.54 16.35 21.28
N VAL A 129 10.10 15.20 20.88
CA VAL A 129 9.41 13.90 20.87
C VAL A 129 10.17 12.91 21.75
N THR A 130 9.80 12.81 23.02
CA THR A 130 10.46 11.91 24.01
C THR A 130 9.88 10.50 24.05
N THR A 131 8.74 10.29 23.40
CA THR A 131 7.97 9.04 23.43
C THR A 131 8.21 8.15 22.20
N SER A 132 9.22 8.49 21.40
CA SER A 132 9.64 7.70 20.24
C SER A 132 10.84 6.84 20.59
N HIS A 133 10.79 5.55 20.24
CA HIS A 133 11.87 4.60 20.52
C HIS A 133 12.00 3.58 19.38
N ALA A 134 13.12 2.86 19.37
CA ALA A 134 13.36 1.79 18.41
C ALA A 134 12.30 0.69 18.58
N ALA A 135 11.60 0.36 17.50
CA ALA A 135 10.53 -0.64 17.51
C ALA A 135 10.34 -1.24 16.11
N PRO A 136 9.98 -2.53 16.01
CA PRO A 136 9.73 -3.15 14.74
C PRO A 136 8.45 -2.60 14.10
N TYR A 137 8.41 -2.57 12.78
CA TYR A 137 7.23 -2.25 11.97
C TYR A 137 7.05 -3.29 10.87
N THR A 138 5.86 -3.29 10.25
CA THR A 138 5.57 -4.12 9.08
C THR A 138 5.22 -3.25 7.90
N ARG A 139 5.57 -3.70 6.69
CA ARG A 139 5.17 -3.06 5.44
C ARG A 139 4.56 -4.07 4.50
N ARG A 140 3.46 -3.67 3.87
CA ARG A 140 2.98 -4.34 2.66
C ARG A 140 3.78 -3.84 1.47
N VAL A 141 4.20 -4.74 0.61
CA VAL A 141 4.85 -4.41 -0.66
C VAL A 141 4.09 -5.11 -1.77
N ALA A 142 3.70 -4.36 -2.80
CA ALA A 142 3.11 -4.90 -4.01
C ALA A 142 4.14 -4.78 -5.14
N VAL A 143 4.49 -5.92 -5.75
CA VAL A 143 5.35 -6.00 -6.92
C VAL A 143 4.49 -6.26 -8.14
N TYR A 144 4.41 -5.27 -9.03
CA TYR A 144 3.76 -5.38 -10.32
C TYR A 144 4.78 -5.79 -11.38
N VAL A 145 4.47 -6.84 -12.14
CA VAL A 145 5.26 -7.32 -13.28
C VAL A 145 4.42 -7.18 -14.55
N PRO A 146 4.85 -6.40 -15.55
CA PRO A 146 4.05 -6.19 -16.77
C PRO A 146 3.95 -7.48 -17.57
N LYS A 147 2.83 -7.66 -18.28
CA LYS A 147 2.55 -8.89 -19.06
C LYS A 147 3.60 -9.18 -20.13
N GLN A 148 4.20 -8.12 -20.66
CA GLN A 148 5.19 -8.12 -21.73
C GLN A 148 6.60 -8.46 -21.23
N TYR A 149 6.82 -8.56 -19.91
CA TYR A 149 8.12 -8.92 -19.36
C TYR A 149 8.51 -10.36 -19.74
N VAL A 150 9.75 -10.52 -20.22
CA VAL A 150 10.34 -11.82 -20.49
C VAL A 150 11.09 -12.28 -19.25
N PRO A 151 10.73 -13.41 -18.63
CA PRO A 151 11.42 -13.91 -17.45
C PRO A 151 12.94 -14.03 -17.65
N SER A 152 13.70 -13.75 -16.59
CA SER A 152 15.17 -13.78 -16.58
C SER A 152 15.85 -12.77 -17.51
N THR A 153 15.14 -11.73 -17.96
CA THR A 153 15.74 -10.59 -18.67
C THR A 153 15.87 -9.39 -17.74
N VAL A 154 16.79 -8.48 -18.05
CA VAL A 154 16.92 -7.23 -17.28
C VAL A 154 15.74 -6.33 -17.61
N ALA A 155 15.07 -5.81 -16.57
CA ALA A 155 14.04 -4.79 -16.71
C ALA A 155 14.32 -3.63 -15.74
N PRO A 156 14.08 -2.38 -16.16
CA PRO A 156 14.05 -1.26 -15.23
C PRO A 156 12.89 -1.41 -14.25
N PHE A 157 12.97 -0.69 -13.13
CA PHE A 157 11.89 -0.65 -12.13
C PHE A 157 11.65 0.77 -11.61
N ILE A 158 10.44 1.00 -11.11
CA ILE A 158 10.05 2.18 -10.34
C ILE A 158 9.66 1.79 -8.92
N VAL A 159 10.00 2.63 -7.94
CA VAL A 159 9.58 2.48 -6.55
C VAL A 159 8.59 3.57 -6.22
N GLY A 160 7.40 3.19 -5.74
CA GLY A 160 6.38 4.11 -5.22
C GLY A 160 6.24 3.95 -3.71
N ALA A 161 6.34 5.03 -2.95
CA ALA A 161 6.05 5.05 -1.51
C ALA A 161 4.54 5.22 -1.24
N ASP A 162 4.12 5.02 0.01
CA ASP A 162 2.72 5.12 0.46
C ASP A 162 1.70 4.26 -0.32
N GLY A 163 2.15 3.09 -0.78
CA GLY A 163 1.36 2.12 -1.53
C GLY A 163 0.52 1.14 -0.67
N PRO A 164 -0.07 0.10 -1.30
CA PRO A 164 -0.04 -0.17 -2.73
C PRO A 164 -0.89 0.82 -3.53
N ASP A 165 -0.26 1.54 -4.47
CA ASP A 165 -0.95 2.43 -5.41
C ASP A 165 -1.57 1.62 -6.54
N ARG A 166 -2.90 1.45 -6.47
CA ARG A 166 -3.64 0.68 -7.45
C ARG A 166 -3.86 1.40 -8.78
N MET A 167 -3.60 2.70 -8.86
CA MET A 167 -3.69 3.46 -10.10
C MET A 167 -2.38 3.44 -10.89
N LEU A 168 -1.23 3.26 -10.21
CA LEU A 168 0.07 3.11 -10.87
C LEU A 168 0.11 1.91 -11.84
N PHE A 169 -0.52 0.80 -11.48
CA PHE A 169 -0.46 -0.44 -12.27
C PHE A 169 -1.17 -0.32 -13.64
N PRO A 170 -2.45 0.12 -13.74
CA PRO A 170 -3.08 0.38 -15.03
C PRO A 170 -2.37 1.49 -15.82
N ALA A 171 -1.78 2.48 -15.14
CA ALA A 171 -0.95 3.49 -15.81
C ALA A 171 0.23 2.85 -16.54
N LEU A 172 0.95 1.95 -15.87
CA LEU A 172 2.07 1.24 -16.48
C LEU A 172 1.61 0.30 -17.60
N ASP A 173 0.53 -0.46 -17.42
CA ASP A 173 -0.04 -1.30 -18.49
C ASP A 173 -0.29 -0.48 -19.76
N ASN A 174 -0.98 0.65 -19.62
CA ASN A 174 -1.34 1.53 -20.72
C ASN A 174 -0.12 2.21 -21.35
N LEU A 175 0.77 2.79 -20.54
CA LEU A 175 1.95 3.51 -21.05
C LEU A 175 2.97 2.57 -21.71
N ILE A 176 3.10 1.33 -21.23
CA ILE A 176 3.93 0.29 -21.86
C ILE A 176 3.33 -0.11 -23.21
N ALA A 177 2.01 -0.34 -23.27
CA ALA A 177 1.33 -0.68 -24.54
C ALA A 177 1.44 0.46 -25.58
N GLU A 178 1.37 1.71 -25.12
CA GLU A 178 1.58 2.92 -25.93
C GLU A 178 3.06 3.20 -26.25
N LYS A 179 4.00 2.40 -25.72
CA LYS A 179 5.46 2.56 -25.88
C LYS A 179 6.01 3.90 -25.38
N LYS A 180 5.31 4.53 -24.43
CA LYS A 180 5.74 5.79 -23.78
C LYS A 180 6.75 5.56 -22.67
N VAL A 181 6.74 4.36 -22.08
CA VAL A 181 7.74 3.90 -21.10
C VAL A 181 8.23 2.50 -21.49
N PRO A 182 9.45 2.10 -21.09
CA PRO A 182 9.92 0.73 -21.30
C PRO A 182 9.09 -0.28 -20.50
N VAL A 183 9.15 -1.55 -20.90
CA VAL A 183 8.62 -2.66 -20.09
C VAL A 183 9.34 -2.65 -18.74
N MET A 184 8.64 -2.23 -17.69
CA MET A 184 9.24 -1.97 -16.38
C MET A 184 8.39 -2.53 -15.24
N VAL A 185 9.07 -2.96 -14.18
CA VAL A 185 8.46 -3.47 -12.94
C VAL A 185 8.12 -2.29 -12.02
N ALA A 186 7.05 -2.40 -11.23
CA ALA A 186 6.78 -1.43 -10.17
C ALA A 186 6.79 -2.11 -8.80
N ILE A 187 7.42 -1.43 -7.84
CA ILE A 187 7.50 -1.85 -6.44
C ILE A 187 6.78 -0.77 -5.63
N SER A 188 5.54 -1.05 -5.24
CA SER A 188 4.73 -0.14 -4.44
C SER A 188 4.80 -0.52 -2.97
N ILE A 189 5.42 0.33 -2.16
CA ILE A 189 5.78 0.08 -0.77
C ILE A 189 4.79 0.82 0.13
N GLY A 190 4.14 0.10 1.02
CA GLY A 190 3.24 0.66 2.01
C GLY A 190 3.95 1.58 3.01
N ASN A 191 3.16 2.48 3.59
CA ASN A 191 3.66 3.42 4.57
C ASN A 191 4.21 2.71 5.82
N GLY A 192 5.13 3.38 6.51
CA GLY A 192 5.73 2.89 7.74
C GLY A 192 4.79 2.81 8.95
N SER A 193 3.52 3.21 8.81
CA SER A 193 2.54 3.48 9.88
C SER A 193 2.87 4.66 10.80
N GLY A 194 1.83 5.14 11.49
CA GLY A 194 1.84 6.36 12.30
C GLY A 194 1.90 7.63 11.45
N ASP A 195 1.66 8.77 12.10
CA ASP A 195 1.75 10.08 11.46
C ASP A 195 2.65 11.02 12.29
N ALA A 196 3.28 11.97 11.60
CA ALA A 196 4.13 13.01 12.15
C ALA A 196 5.39 12.50 12.88
N GLN A 197 6.12 13.41 13.52
CA GLN A 197 7.43 13.17 14.13
C GLN A 197 7.40 12.03 15.14
N GLY A 198 8.43 11.19 15.13
CA GLY A 198 8.56 10.00 15.99
C GLY A 198 7.77 8.78 15.50
N SER A 199 7.03 8.87 14.41
CA SER A 199 6.50 7.70 13.70
C SER A 199 7.44 7.23 12.61
N GLN A 200 7.36 5.94 12.25
CA GLN A 200 8.15 5.39 11.16
C GLN A 200 7.83 6.06 9.81
N ARG A 201 6.54 6.28 9.49
CA ARG A 201 6.13 7.05 8.31
C ARG A 201 6.67 8.49 8.37
N GLY A 202 6.58 9.15 9.52
CA GLY A 202 7.09 10.52 9.71
C GLY A 202 8.59 10.62 9.44
N LEU A 203 9.40 9.71 9.96
CA LEU A 203 10.85 9.70 9.71
C LEU A 203 11.20 9.57 8.22
N GLU A 204 10.41 8.81 7.46
CA GLU A 204 10.62 8.64 6.01
C GLU A 204 10.39 9.94 5.23
N TYR A 205 9.51 10.81 5.70
CA TYR A 205 9.20 12.10 5.07
C TYR A 205 10.06 13.25 5.61
N ASP A 206 10.29 13.27 6.93
CA ASP A 206 10.94 14.37 7.66
C ASP A 206 12.47 14.39 7.46
N THR A 207 13.06 13.36 6.85
CA THR A 207 14.48 13.33 6.49
C THR A 207 14.81 14.08 5.21
N MET A 208 13.80 14.54 4.46
CA MET A 208 13.99 15.47 3.36
C MET A 208 14.25 16.87 3.94
N SER A 209 15.51 17.12 4.32
CA SER A 209 15.97 18.45 4.70
C SER A 209 15.87 19.35 3.46
N GLY A 210 14.98 20.33 3.48
CA GLY A 210 14.99 21.46 2.54
C GLY A 210 16.13 22.41 2.84
#